data_AF-A0A9P8F975-F1
#
_entry.id   AF-A0A9P8F975-F1
#
_cell.length_a   1.000
_cell.length_b   1.000
_cell.length_c   1.000
_cell.angle_alpha   90.00
_cell.angle_beta   90.00
_cell.angle_gamma   90.00
#
_symmetry.space_group_name_H-M   'P 1'
#
loop_
_entity.id
_entity.type
_entity.pdbx_description
1 polymer ?
#
loop_
_entity_poly.entity_id
_entity_poly.type
_entity_poly.pdbx_seq_one_letter_code
_entity_poly.pdbx_strand_id
1 'polypeptide(L)'
;MGSQSSFPPDMLRTYQHLTVAHKVLLWPSIYLHILNSGIAVASDLQYVLQEGTPWFIHLELHKHPKTLPWDTDMRTYPMPSSTGEMRAGFIGLTPENVRRMSDAYFSTFNILFPILDRQMFLEDILEPVLRNGFADCDPQGCLVLLVLALGQTAIDGVYGSPISIIEGNPSGLRGGTSERPPGLNLFNEARRRMGFIMHQCTLENVQIHLLESAYYEACARHMDFWRATVAASTSCQILIKCESIDWSTPRADLIKRAYWACMLSEDMYHLELDLSQTGIHTLEDQVPLPYFHGSESNYGSPSDEKSHFQYHFLAMIALRRLVARIHESIHCSSNSSAELSEDYGGPPVHVIKELARQLESWRSLLPRPLQWSDNDKMEFPNMGSAGRQGTDPLFSMDQGSVPINHRDNLDIMTAQLRTQFYYARFMIYRPGPNMLCSRDTVGVSMATGACAAQEQEAIGAASVHVDAEFRGHIAYTAHDD
;
A
#
# COMPACT_ATOMS: atom_id res chain seq x y z
N MET A 1 19.82 -47.41 -6.94
CA MET A 1 20.79 -46.33 -7.20
C MET A 1 20.00 -45.06 -7.39
N GLY A 2 19.87 -44.25 -6.33
CA GLY A 2 19.09 -43.02 -6.36
C GLY A 2 19.95 -41.88 -6.91
N SER A 3 19.48 -41.23 -7.96
CA SER A 3 20.11 -40.03 -8.51
C SER A 3 19.91 -38.88 -7.53
N GLN A 4 20.98 -38.50 -6.85
CA GLN A 4 21.07 -37.20 -6.18
C GLN A 4 20.96 -36.13 -7.27
N SER A 5 19.90 -35.33 -7.23
CA SER A 5 19.81 -34.09 -7.99
C SER A 5 20.76 -33.07 -7.37
N SER A 6 22.05 -33.16 -7.69
CA SER A 6 23.04 -32.16 -7.31
C SER A 6 22.82 -30.90 -8.14
N PHE A 7 22.65 -29.76 -7.47
CA PHE A 7 22.58 -28.46 -8.12
C PHE A 7 23.87 -28.18 -8.92
N PRO A 8 23.79 -27.52 -10.08
CA PRO A 8 24.97 -27.12 -10.84
C PRO A 8 25.87 -26.20 -9.98
N PRO A 9 27.19 -26.43 -9.95
CA PRO A 9 28.13 -25.65 -9.14
C PRO A 9 28.22 -24.16 -9.54
N ASP A 10 27.68 -23.77 -10.70
CA ASP A 10 27.61 -22.39 -11.18
C ASP A 10 26.51 -21.55 -10.50
N MET A 11 25.57 -22.14 -9.76
CA MET A 11 24.56 -21.38 -9.01
C MET A 11 25.12 -20.61 -7.81
N LEU A 12 26.31 -20.94 -7.32
CA LEU A 12 26.85 -20.38 -6.07
C LEU A 12 27.69 -19.10 -6.27
N ARG A 13 27.89 -18.65 -7.51
CA ARG A 13 28.64 -17.43 -7.81
C ARG A 13 27.81 -16.58 -8.77
N THR A 14 27.58 -15.32 -8.40
CA THR A 14 26.89 -14.25 -9.17
C THR A 14 25.38 -14.09 -8.95
N TYR A 15 24.88 -14.15 -7.71
CA TYR A 15 23.57 -13.54 -7.41
C TYR A 15 23.76 -12.05 -7.08
N GLN A 16 23.17 -11.17 -7.89
CA GLN A 16 22.92 -9.79 -7.46
C GLN A 16 21.86 -9.75 -6.35
N HIS A 17 21.82 -8.66 -5.58
CA HIS A 17 20.96 -8.56 -4.40
C HIS A 17 19.48 -8.65 -4.80
N LEU A 18 18.78 -9.66 -4.25
CA LEU A 18 17.32 -9.77 -4.28
C LEU A 18 16.77 -9.56 -2.86
N THR A 19 15.67 -8.81 -2.76
CA THR A 19 14.95 -8.66 -1.50
C THR A 19 14.36 -9.98 -1.01
N VAL A 20 13.91 -10.00 0.24
CA VAL A 20 13.28 -11.19 0.82
C VAL A 20 12.03 -11.59 0.04
N ALA A 21 11.24 -10.60 -0.42
CA ALA A 21 10.05 -10.82 -1.23
C ALA A 21 10.38 -11.53 -2.56
N HIS A 22 11.38 -11.04 -3.29
CA HIS A 22 11.70 -11.59 -4.61
C HIS A 22 12.40 -12.96 -4.57
N LYS A 23 13.02 -13.33 -3.43
CA LYS A 23 13.65 -14.64 -3.28
C LYS A 23 12.65 -15.81 -3.30
N VAL A 24 11.35 -15.54 -3.19
CA VAL A 24 10.27 -16.53 -3.40
C VAL A 24 10.34 -17.11 -4.82
N LEU A 25 10.70 -16.30 -5.82
CA LEU A 25 10.83 -16.76 -7.21
C LEU A 25 11.91 -17.84 -7.41
N LEU A 26 12.83 -17.95 -6.45
CA LEU A 26 13.94 -18.91 -6.48
C LEU A 26 13.58 -20.26 -5.86
N TRP A 27 12.38 -20.39 -5.31
CA TRP A 27 11.97 -21.63 -4.66
C TRP A 27 11.79 -22.72 -5.71
N PRO A 28 12.31 -23.94 -5.49
CA PRO A 28 12.27 -25.00 -6.49
C PRO A 28 10.87 -25.23 -7.08
N SER A 29 9.83 -25.27 -6.23
CA SER A 29 8.46 -25.46 -6.69
C SER A 29 7.94 -24.29 -7.54
N ILE A 30 8.20 -23.04 -7.12
CA ILE A 30 7.72 -21.83 -7.80
C ILE A 30 8.50 -21.61 -9.10
N TYR A 31 9.82 -21.73 -9.02
CA TYR A 31 10.74 -21.64 -10.16
C TYR A 31 10.36 -22.66 -11.24
N LEU A 32 10.18 -23.94 -10.87
CA LEU A 32 9.75 -24.98 -11.80
C LEU A 32 8.32 -24.74 -12.31
N HIS A 33 7.41 -24.23 -11.49
CA HIS A 33 6.06 -23.91 -11.92
C HIS A 33 6.05 -22.79 -12.97
N ILE A 34 6.82 -21.73 -12.76
CA ILE A 34 6.97 -20.62 -13.72
C ILE A 34 7.57 -21.12 -15.04
N LEU A 35 8.62 -21.94 -14.99
CA LEU A 35 9.23 -22.50 -16.21
C LEU A 35 8.26 -23.42 -16.98
N ASN A 36 7.44 -24.19 -16.27
CA ASN A 36 6.53 -25.17 -16.87
C ASN A 36 5.16 -24.60 -17.24
N SER A 37 4.83 -23.36 -16.84
CA SER A 37 3.53 -22.74 -17.11
C SER A 37 3.38 -22.29 -18.56
N GLY A 38 4.47 -22.15 -19.31
CA GLY A 38 4.47 -21.71 -20.70
C GLY A 38 4.13 -20.24 -20.89
N ILE A 39 4.12 -19.43 -19.82
CA ILE A 39 3.92 -17.98 -19.90
C ILE A 39 5.18 -17.29 -20.42
N ALA A 40 5.02 -16.24 -21.21
CA ALA A 40 6.14 -15.49 -21.80
C ALA A 40 7.14 -14.99 -20.73
N VAL A 41 6.66 -14.62 -19.55
CA VAL A 41 7.45 -14.11 -18.42
C VAL A 41 8.45 -15.15 -17.85
N ALA A 42 8.34 -16.44 -18.22
CA ALA A 42 9.28 -17.46 -17.78
C ALA A 42 10.72 -17.21 -18.28
N SER A 43 10.90 -16.56 -19.43
CA SER A 43 12.22 -16.16 -19.92
C SER A 43 12.87 -15.07 -19.06
N ASP A 44 12.04 -14.27 -18.38
CA ASP A 44 12.52 -13.11 -17.61
C ASP A 44 13.24 -13.50 -16.34
N LEU A 45 12.98 -14.71 -15.85
CA LEU A 45 13.58 -15.27 -14.65
C LEU A 45 15.11 -15.31 -14.72
N GLN A 46 15.68 -15.47 -15.92
CA GLN A 46 17.12 -15.39 -16.12
C GLN A 46 17.66 -13.99 -15.82
N TYR A 47 16.96 -12.93 -16.23
CA TYR A 47 17.36 -11.56 -15.95
C TYR A 47 17.18 -11.20 -14.48
N VAL A 48 16.09 -11.65 -13.84
CA VAL A 48 15.89 -11.51 -12.38
C VAL A 48 17.07 -12.08 -11.59
N LEU A 49 17.59 -13.25 -12.01
CA LEU A 49 18.75 -13.87 -11.37
C LEU A 49 20.05 -13.09 -11.58
N GLN A 50 20.23 -12.51 -12.78
CA GLN A 50 21.45 -11.82 -13.17
C GLN A 50 21.53 -10.40 -12.61
N GLU A 51 20.42 -9.67 -12.63
CA GLU A 51 20.33 -8.24 -12.31
C GLU A 51 19.77 -7.99 -10.91
N GLY A 52 19.07 -8.94 -10.29
CA GLY A 52 18.51 -8.78 -8.95
C GLY A 52 17.36 -7.75 -8.91
N THR A 53 17.24 -7.03 -7.79
CA THR A 53 16.19 -6.03 -7.59
C THR A 53 16.16 -4.91 -8.65
N PRO A 54 17.31 -4.40 -9.18
CA PRO A 54 17.33 -3.45 -10.29
C PRO A 54 16.48 -3.83 -11.51
N TRP A 55 16.31 -5.12 -11.81
CA TRP A 55 15.47 -5.58 -12.91
C TRP A 55 14.01 -5.15 -12.73
N PHE A 56 13.45 -5.29 -11.52
CA PHE A 56 12.07 -4.88 -11.21
C PHE A 56 11.90 -3.36 -11.31
N ILE A 57 12.90 -2.60 -10.85
CA ILE A 57 12.91 -1.14 -10.98
C ILE A 57 12.93 -0.75 -12.47
N HIS A 58 13.74 -1.43 -13.28
CA HIS A 58 13.80 -1.18 -14.71
C HIS A 58 12.46 -1.48 -15.39
N LEU A 59 11.83 -2.60 -15.04
CA LEU A 59 10.50 -2.98 -15.53
C LEU A 59 9.46 -1.90 -15.19
N GLU A 60 9.43 -1.42 -13.94
CA GLU A 60 8.48 -0.39 -13.52
C GLU A 60 8.73 0.95 -14.22
N LEU A 61 9.99 1.33 -14.46
CA LEU A 61 10.33 2.53 -15.25
C LEU A 61 9.89 2.39 -16.72
N HIS A 62 9.92 1.18 -17.29
CA HIS A 62 9.48 0.91 -18.66
C HIS A 62 7.97 0.83 -18.81
N LYS A 63 7.25 0.43 -17.76
CA LYS A 63 5.78 0.44 -17.71
C LYS A 63 5.21 1.83 -17.98
N HIS A 64 5.91 2.87 -17.50
CA HIS A 64 5.46 4.25 -17.53
C HIS A 64 6.55 5.21 -18.02
N PRO A 65 6.96 5.13 -19.30
CA PRO A 65 8.13 5.87 -19.81
C PRO A 65 7.89 7.37 -19.94
N LYS A 66 6.62 7.80 -19.83
CA LYS A 66 6.19 9.19 -19.91
C LYS A 66 5.48 9.58 -18.62
N THR A 67 5.51 10.87 -18.33
CA THR A 67 4.67 11.47 -17.28
C THR A 67 3.20 11.37 -17.66
N LEU A 68 2.31 11.43 -16.65
CA LEU A 68 0.88 11.51 -16.90
C LEU A 68 0.54 12.74 -17.77
N PRO A 69 -0.35 12.61 -18.77
CA PRO A 69 -0.71 13.68 -19.69
C PRO A 69 -1.14 14.96 -18.96
N TRP A 70 -0.61 16.09 -19.42
CA TRP A 70 -0.92 17.43 -18.90
C TRP A 70 -2.03 18.13 -19.70
N ASP A 71 -2.54 17.51 -20.76
CA ASP A 71 -3.48 18.08 -21.73
C ASP A 71 -4.94 18.06 -21.25
N THR A 72 -5.19 17.51 -20.06
CA THR A 72 -6.50 17.44 -19.45
C THR A 72 -6.65 18.55 -18.43
N ASP A 73 -7.31 19.64 -18.82
CA ASP A 73 -7.46 20.86 -18.02
C ASP A 73 -8.86 21.05 -17.45
N MET A 74 -8.91 21.66 -16.26
CA MET A 74 -10.15 22.17 -15.69
C MET A 74 -10.47 23.55 -16.26
N ARG A 75 -11.72 23.77 -16.68
CA ARG A 75 -12.16 25.10 -17.11
C ARG A 75 -12.36 25.99 -15.90
N THR A 76 -11.76 27.18 -15.93
CA THR A 76 -11.81 28.16 -14.83
C THR A 76 -12.78 29.31 -15.11
N TYR A 77 -13.23 29.96 -14.05
CA TYR A 77 -13.90 31.26 -14.08
C TYR A 77 -13.39 32.14 -12.93
N PRO A 78 -13.35 33.48 -13.10
CA PRO A 78 -12.94 34.36 -12.02
C PRO A 78 -13.99 34.37 -10.90
N MET A 79 -13.54 34.16 -9.66
CA MET A 79 -14.36 34.16 -8.46
C MET A 79 -13.81 35.21 -7.47
N PRO A 80 -14.64 36.16 -6.99
CA PRO A 80 -14.21 37.11 -5.98
C PRO A 80 -14.10 36.44 -4.62
N SER A 81 -12.93 36.55 -3.99
CA SER A 81 -12.74 36.14 -2.60
C SER A 81 -13.30 37.17 -1.61
N SER A 82 -13.46 36.77 -0.35
CA SER A 82 -13.86 37.68 0.73
C SER A 82 -12.91 38.86 0.95
N THR A 83 -11.64 38.75 0.53
CA THR A 83 -10.63 39.82 0.59
C THR A 83 -10.62 40.71 -0.66
N GLY A 84 -11.46 40.43 -1.67
CA GLY A 84 -11.54 41.17 -2.92
C GLY A 84 -10.54 40.71 -3.99
N GLU A 85 -9.65 39.77 -3.70
CA GLU A 85 -8.77 39.14 -4.69
C GLU A 85 -9.59 38.26 -5.63
N MET A 86 -9.29 38.33 -6.93
CA MET A 86 -9.86 37.42 -7.92
C MET A 86 -9.11 36.09 -7.90
N ARG A 87 -9.84 35.01 -7.62
CA ARG A 87 -9.34 33.64 -7.53
C ARG A 87 -9.98 32.78 -8.62
N ALA A 88 -9.47 31.56 -8.79
CA ALA A 88 -10.03 30.62 -9.76
C ALA A 88 -11.19 29.83 -9.14
N GLY A 89 -12.38 29.90 -9.73
CA GLY A 89 -13.41 28.87 -9.59
C GLY A 89 -13.30 27.86 -10.73
N PHE A 90 -13.73 26.62 -10.52
CA PHE A 90 -13.70 25.58 -11.55
C PHE A 90 -15.09 25.14 -11.98
N ILE A 91 -15.31 25.06 -13.28
CA ILE A 91 -16.54 24.52 -13.86
C ILE A 91 -16.57 23.01 -13.60
N GLY A 92 -17.70 22.50 -13.07
CA GLY A 92 -17.89 21.09 -12.77
C GLY A 92 -17.69 20.70 -11.30
N LEU A 93 -17.07 21.56 -10.49
CA LEU A 93 -17.04 21.44 -9.03
C LEU A 93 -18.37 21.91 -8.41
N THR A 94 -19.47 21.23 -8.76
CA THR A 94 -20.76 21.47 -8.12
C THR A 94 -20.71 20.99 -6.66
N PRO A 95 -21.51 21.58 -5.75
CA PRO A 95 -21.54 21.13 -4.35
C PRO A 95 -21.85 19.64 -4.20
N GLU A 96 -22.67 19.08 -5.11
CA GLU A 96 -22.99 17.66 -5.14
C GLU A 96 -21.78 16.80 -5.53
N ASN A 97 -21.08 17.14 -6.62
CA ASN A 97 -19.89 16.41 -7.06
C ASN A 97 -18.78 16.48 -6.02
N VAL A 98 -18.56 17.66 -5.45
CA VAL A 98 -17.55 17.90 -4.42
C VAL A 98 -17.83 17.05 -3.17
N ARG A 99 -19.09 17.04 -2.70
CA ARG A 99 -19.50 16.19 -1.57
C ARG A 99 -19.28 14.71 -1.89
N ARG A 100 -19.76 14.25 -3.05
CA ARG A 100 -19.66 12.86 -3.47
C ARG A 100 -18.21 12.37 -3.55
N MET A 101 -17.32 13.14 -4.18
CA MET A 101 -15.90 12.81 -4.29
C MET A 101 -15.20 12.86 -2.93
N SER A 102 -15.48 13.87 -2.10
CA SER A 102 -14.91 13.96 -0.75
C SER A 102 -15.34 12.76 0.11
N ASP A 103 -16.62 12.41 0.09
CA ASP A 103 -17.14 11.25 0.81
C ASP A 103 -16.49 9.95 0.35
N ALA A 104 -16.33 9.78 -0.97
CA ALA A 104 -15.65 8.63 -1.54
C ALA A 104 -14.21 8.54 -1.02
N TYR A 105 -13.41 9.60 -1.12
CA TYR A 105 -12.03 9.64 -0.60
C TYR A 105 -11.94 9.20 0.86
N PHE A 106 -12.78 9.78 1.74
CA PHE A 106 -12.76 9.45 3.16
C PHE A 106 -13.18 8.01 3.45
N SER A 107 -14.03 7.42 2.61
CA SER A 107 -14.48 6.02 2.74
C SER A 107 -13.54 5.00 2.08
N THR A 108 -12.49 5.43 1.38
CA THR A 108 -11.62 4.55 0.57
C THR A 108 -10.14 4.71 0.88
N PHE A 109 -9.58 5.91 0.68
CA PHE A 109 -8.14 6.15 0.79
C PHE A 109 -7.78 6.56 2.22
N ASN A 110 -8.58 7.44 2.83
CA ASN A 110 -8.28 7.96 4.17
C ASN A 110 -8.41 6.89 5.27
N ILE A 111 -9.16 5.81 5.05
CA ILE A 111 -9.25 4.72 6.03
C ILE A 111 -7.96 3.88 6.09
N LEU A 112 -7.22 3.79 4.98
CA LEU A 112 -5.95 3.05 4.90
C LEU A 112 -4.82 3.91 5.46
N PHE A 113 -4.79 5.17 5.04
CA PHE A 113 -3.85 6.18 5.49
C PHE A 113 -4.63 7.43 5.93
N PRO A 114 -4.91 7.60 7.24
CA PRO A 114 -5.71 8.70 7.77
C PRO A 114 -4.92 10.01 7.82
N ILE A 115 -4.48 10.47 6.66
CA ILE A 115 -3.64 11.65 6.44
C ILE A 115 -4.40 12.91 6.85
N LEU A 116 -5.72 12.92 6.65
CA LEU A 116 -6.60 14.04 6.95
C LEU A 116 -7.61 13.69 8.05
N ASP A 117 -8.01 14.71 8.80
CA ASP A 117 -9.19 14.66 9.64
C ASP A 117 -10.41 15.13 8.83
N ARG A 118 -11.48 14.33 8.81
CA ARG A 118 -12.65 14.58 7.97
C ARG A 118 -13.35 15.89 8.35
N GLN A 119 -13.53 16.13 9.64
CA GLN A 119 -14.25 17.30 10.12
C GLN A 119 -13.47 18.56 9.82
N MET A 120 -12.18 18.58 10.20
CA MET A 120 -11.27 19.69 9.91
C MET A 120 -11.16 19.95 8.40
N PHE A 121 -11.08 18.90 7.58
CA PHE A 121 -11.03 19.08 6.13
C PHE A 121 -12.32 19.71 5.59
N LEU A 122 -13.49 19.26 6.03
CA LEU A 122 -14.74 19.80 5.52
C LEU A 122 -14.96 21.26 5.95
N GLU A 123 -14.76 21.56 7.24
CA GLU A 123 -15.07 22.86 7.83
C GLU A 123 -13.96 23.90 7.62
N ASP A 124 -12.70 23.52 7.84
CA ASP A 124 -11.59 24.47 7.87
C ASP A 124 -10.85 24.59 6.53
N ILE A 125 -11.02 23.62 5.62
CA ILE A 125 -10.30 23.57 4.33
C ILE A 125 -11.27 23.72 3.15
N LEU A 126 -12.20 22.77 3.01
CA LEU A 126 -13.05 22.65 1.84
C LEU A 126 -14.03 23.82 1.73
N GLU A 127 -14.79 24.12 2.79
CA GLU A 127 -15.75 25.22 2.79
C GLU A 127 -15.11 26.58 2.49
N PRO A 128 -13.99 26.98 3.13
CA PRO A 128 -13.31 28.23 2.81
C PRO A 128 -12.78 28.30 1.37
N VAL A 129 -12.24 27.20 0.84
CA VAL A 129 -11.73 27.13 -0.54
C VAL A 129 -12.88 27.27 -1.55
N LEU A 130 -14.00 26.57 -1.35
CA LEU A 130 -15.15 26.67 -2.25
C LEU A 130 -15.82 28.05 -2.19
N ARG A 131 -15.82 28.69 -1.01
CA ARG A 131 -16.42 30.02 -0.82
C ARG A 131 -15.57 31.14 -1.42
N ASN A 132 -14.25 31.06 -1.29
CA ASN A 132 -13.35 32.12 -1.73
C ASN A 132 -12.74 31.89 -3.11
N GLY A 133 -12.80 30.66 -3.63
CA GLY A 133 -12.08 30.24 -4.83
C GLY A 133 -10.64 29.80 -4.52
N PHE A 134 -10.04 29.11 -5.49
CA PHE A 134 -8.70 28.56 -5.41
C PHE A 134 -7.66 29.65 -5.69
N ALA A 135 -6.86 29.96 -4.67
CA ALA A 135 -5.74 30.88 -4.80
C ALA A 135 -4.50 30.18 -5.37
N ASP A 136 -3.63 30.96 -6.00
CA ASP A 136 -2.30 30.48 -6.39
C ASP A 136 -1.41 30.38 -5.16
N CYS A 137 -0.47 29.42 -5.17
CA CYS A 137 0.42 29.14 -4.04
C CYS A 137 -0.31 28.80 -2.73
N ASP A 138 -1.54 28.27 -2.81
CA ASP A 138 -2.35 27.88 -1.66
C ASP A 138 -2.33 26.35 -1.45
N PRO A 139 -1.73 25.86 -0.35
CA PRO A 139 -1.75 24.44 -0.02
C PRO A 139 -3.17 23.88 0.16
N GLN A 140 -4.10 24.68 0.68
CA GLN A 140 -5.47 24.23 0.95
C GLN A 140 -6.22 23.89 -0.34
N GLY A 141 -6.08 24.73 -1.37
CA GLY A 141 -6.57 24.43 -2.71
C GLY A 141 -5.98 23.14 -3.30
N CYS A 142 -4.69 22.86 -3.07
CA CYS A 142 -4.06 21.61 -3.52
C CYS A 142 -4.61 20.39 -2.79
N LEU A 143 -4.79 20.47 -1.47
CA LEU A 143 -5.41 19.40 -0.67
C LEU A 143 -6.81 19.07 -1.18
N VAL A 144 -7.65 20.10 -1.42
CA VAL A 144 -8.99 19.90 -1.98
C VAL A 144 -8.91 19.19 -3.33
N LEU A 145 -8.10 19.66 -4.28
CA LEU A 145 -8.00 19.06 -5.61
C LEU A 145 -7.54 17.59 -5.56
N LEU A 146 -6.56 17.27 -4.70
CA LEU A 146 -6.06 15.90 -4.53
C LEU A 146 -7.10 14.97 -3.89
N VAL A 147 -7.81 15.44 -2.85
CA VAL A 147 -8.93 14.71 -2.24
C VAL A 147 -10.02 14.41 -3.27
N LEU A 148 -10.38 15.40 -4.09
CA LEU A 148 -11.39 15.20 -5.13
C LEU A 148 -10.89 14.28 -6.25
N ALA A 149 -9.62 14.36 -6.64
CA ALA A 149 -9.02 13.48 -7.64
C ALA A 149 -9.08 12.01 -7.18
N LEU A 150 -8.60 11.74 -5.96
CA LEU A 150 -8.69 10.41 -5.35
C LEU A 150 -10.14 9.95 -5.16
N GLY A 151 -11.03 10.86 -4.76
CA GLY A 151 -12.47 10.59 -4.67
C GLY A 151 -13.07 10.14 -6.00
N GLN A 152 -12.70 10.79 -7.10
CA GLN A 152 -13.08 10.38 -8.45
C GLN A 152 -12.49 9.01 -8.80
N THR A 153 -11.22 8.75 -8.46
CA THR A 153 -10.58 7.43 -8.64
C THR A 153 -11.31 6.33 -7.88
N ALA A 154 -11.75 6.58 -6.66
CA ALA A 154 -12.54 5.63 -5.88
C ALA A 154 -13.90 5.32 -6.54
N ILE A 155 -14.61 6.35 -7.00
CA ILE A 155 -15.92 6.18 -7.64
C ILE A 155 -15.77 5.40 -8.95
N ASP A 156 -14.85 5.81 -9.82
CA ASP A 156 -14.68 5.20 -11.14
C ASP A 156 -13.98 3.84 -11.07
N GLY A 157 -13.20 3.57 -10.02
CA GLY A 157 -12.65 2.25 -9.74
C GLY A 157 -13.73 1.18 -9.45
N VAL A 158 -14.90 1.60 -8.98
CA VAL A 158 -16.04 0.69 -8.72
C VAL A 158 -17.06 0.73 -9.85
N TYR A 159 -17.47 1.94 -10.26
CA TYR A 159 -18.59 2.15 -11.18
C TYR A 159 -18.17 2.46 -12.62
N GLY A 160 -16.87 2.64 -12.86
CA GLY A 160 -16.35 2.96 -14.17
C GLY A 160 -16.34 1.76 -15.12
N SER A 161 -16.10 2.08 -16.40
CA SER A 161 -15.86 1.08 -17.43
C SER A 161 -14.58 0.29 -17.11
N PRO A 162 -14.55 -1.02 -17.40
CA PRO A 162 -13.32 -1.80 -17.37
C PRO A 162 -12.22 -1.15 -18.23
N ILE A 163 -10.98 -1.18 -17.75
CA ILE A 163 -9.82 -0.64 -18.48
C ILE A 163 -9.51 -1.48 -19.73
N SER A 164 -9.76 -2.80 -19.68
CA SER A 164 -9.60 -3.68 -20.83
C SER A 164 -10.67 -4.78 -20.87
N ILE A 165 -10.85 -5.39 -22.04
CA ILE A 165 -11.70 -6.56 -22.25
C ILE A 165 -10.87 -7.56 -23.06
N ILE A 166 -10.58 -8.73 -22.47
CA ILE A 166 -9.78 -9.79 -23.10
C ILE A 166 -10.70 -10.97 -23.35
N GLU A 167 -10.82 -11.39 -24.61
CA GLU A 167 -11.69 -12.52 -25.02
C GLU A 167 -13.15 -12.38 -24.55
N GLY A 168 -13.67 -11.14 -24.48
CA GLY A 168 -15.01 -10.83 -24.01
C GLY A 168 -15.17 -10.76 -22.48
N ASN A 169 -14.12 -11.04 -21.72
CA ASN A 169 -14.11 -10.92 -20.27
C ASN A 169 -13.59 -9.53 -19.84
N PRO A 170 -14.38 -8.73 -19.11
CA PRO A 170 -13.94 -7.42 -18.65
C PRO A 170 -12.88 -7.55 -17.56
N SER A 171 -11.88 -6.67 -17.58
CA SER A 171 -10.93 -6.55 -16.49
C SER A 171 -11.63 -6.12 -15.19
N GLY A 172 -11.19 -6.65 -14.05
CA GLY A 172 -11.68 -6.14 -12.76
C GLY A 172 -11.09 -4.77 -12.39
N LEU A 173 -10.09 -4.28 -13.13
CA LEU A 173 -9.64 -2.88 -13.05
C LEU A 173 -10.58 -2.00 -13.87
N ARG A 174 -11.03 -0.90 -13.28
CA ARG A 174 -12.02 0.00 -13.86
C ARG A 174 -11.60 1.45 -13.72
N GLY A 175 -12.19 2.29 -14.56
CA GLY A 175 -12.00 3.73 -14.54
C GLY A 175 -10.85 4.15 -15.45
N GLY A 176 -11.19 4.87 -16.51
CA GLY A 176 -10.22 5.49 -17.41
C GLY A 176 -9.35 4.48 -18.17
N THR A 177 -8.10 4.87 -18.41
CA THR A 177 -7.04 4.03 -19.00
C THR A 177 -5.75 4.21 -18.21
N SER A 178 -4.74 3.35 -18.45
CA SER A 178 -3.41 3.51 -17.84
C SER A 178 -2.79 4.90 -18.09
N GLU A 179 -2.98 5.45 -19.29
CA GLU A 179 -2.48 6.80 -19.63
C GLU A 179 -3.39 7.93 -19.13
N ARG A 180 -4.69 7.66 -18.99
CA ARG A 180 -5.69 8.64 -18.55
C ARG A 180 -6.53 8.09 -17.40
N PRO A 181 -5.94 8.02 -16.20
CA PRO A 181 -6.64 7.55 -15.01
C PRO A 181 -7.78 8.50 -14.62
N PRO A 182 -8.78 8.02 -13.86
CA PRO A 182 -9.87 8.85 -13.35
C PRO A 182 -9.36 10.00 -12.49
N GLY A 183 -10.00 11.17 -12.60
CA GLY A 183 -9.61 12.36 -11.82
C GLY A 183 -8.37 13.10 -12.35
N LEU A 184 -7.82 12.71 -13.50
CA LEU A 184 -6.60 13.31 -14.05
C LEU A 184 -6.66 14.84 -14.22
N ASN A 185 -7.83 15.39 -14.56
CA ASN A 185 -8.02 16.84 -14.65
C ASN A 185 -7.83 17.57 -13.30
N LEU A 186 -8.37 17.00 -12.22
CA LEU A 186 -8.23 17.51 -10.86
C LEU A 186 -6.78 17.37 -10.39
N PHE A 187 -6.18 16.21 -10.65
CA PHE A 187 -4.78 15.94 -10.34
C PHE A 187 -3.82 16.88 -11.09
N ASN A 188 -4.07 17.13 -12.38
CA ASN A 188 -3.27 18.07 -13.19
C ASN A 188 -3.31 19.49 -12.63
N GLU A 189 -4.49 19.94 -12.21
CA GLU A 189 -4.62 21.26 -11.59
C GLU A 189 -3.90 21.33 -10.25
N ALA A 190 -3.95 20.27 -9.44
CA ALA A 190 -3.15 20.18 -8.22
C ALA A 190 -1.65 20.26 -8.54
N ARG A 191 -1.14 19.43 -9.46
CA ARG A 191 0.27 19.42 -9.90
C ARG A 191 0.73 20.81 -10.36
N ARG A 192 -0.10 21.51 -11.12
CA ARG A 192 0.17 22.89 -11.59
C ARG A 192 0.36 23.86 -10.42
N ARG A 193 -0.51 23.80 -9.41
CA ARG A 193 -0.48 24.69 -8.23
C ARG A 193 0.63 24.34 -7.25
N MET A 194 0.96 23.06 -7.12
CA MET A 194 2.06 22.56 -6.29
C MET A 194 3.42 23.14 -6.68
N GLY A 195 3.59 23.56 -7.94
CA GLY A 195 4.83 24.11 -8.50
C GLY A 195 5.59 25.09 -7.60
N PHE A 196 4.87 25.99 -6.93
CA PHE A 196 5.46 27.03 -6.08
C PHE A 196 5.58 26.66 -4.59
N ILE A 197 4.87 25.62 -4.15
CA ILE A 197 4.80 25.24 -2.73
C ILE A 197 5.49 23.91 -2.41
N MET A 198 5.87 23.13 -3.42
CA MET A 198 6.40 21.75 -3.27
C MET A 198 7.60 21.61 -2.32
N HIS A 199 8.39 22.66 -2.12
CA HIS A 199 9.58 22.62 -1.25
C HIS A 199 9.30 23.15 0.18
N GLN A 200 8.05 23.46 0.51
CA GLN A 200 7.69 23.86 1.86
C GLN A 200 7.77 22.68 2.82
N CYS A 201 8.21 22.93 4.05
CA CYS A 201 8.32 21.91 5.09
C CYS A 201 7.19 22.07 6.12
N THR A 202 5.95 22.22 5.64
CA THR A 202 4.74 22.36 6.46
C THR A 202 3.97 21.03 6.51
N LEU A 203 3.10 20.86 7.52
CA LEU A 203 2.20 19.71 7.59
C LEU A 203 1.38 19.56 6.31
N GLU A 204 0.85 20.68 5.80
CA GLU A 204 0.03 20.74 4.60
C GLU A 204 0.81 20.22 3.38
N ASN A 205 2.09 20.59 3.24
CA ASN A 205 2.90 20.11 2.13
C ASN A 205 3.26 18.61 2.26
N VAL A 206 3.46 18.11 3.48
CA VAL A 206 3.60 16.66 3.72
C VAL A 206 2.32 15.91 3.33
N GLN A 207 1.16 16.43 3.73
CA GLN A 207 -0.15 15.85 3.36
C GLN A 207 -0.37 15.90 1.84
N ILE A 208 -0.02 17.01 1.18
CA ILE A 208 -0.08 17.13 -0.29
C ILE A 208 0.75 16.03 -0.97
N HIS A 209 2.00 15.82 -0.56
CA HIS A 209 2.84 14.79 -1.17
C HIS A 209 2.38 13.36 -0.84
N LEU A 210 1.80 13.11 0.34
CA LEU A 210 1.19 11.82 0.66
C LEU A 210 -0.06 11.55 -0.21
N LEU A 211 -0.92 12.55 -0.42
CA LEU A 211 -2.08 12.41 -1.31
C LEU A 211 -1.67 12.28 -2.79
N GLU A 212 -0.64 13.02 -3.21
CA GLU A 212 -0.02 12.87 -4.53
C GLU A 212 0.51 11.44 -4.72
N SER A 213 1.21 10.90 -3.72
CA SER A 213 1.68 9.53 -3.75
C SER A 213 0.51 8.55 -3.91
N ALA A 214 -0.53 8.65 -3.07
CA ALA A 214 -1.71 7.79 -3.14
C ALA A 214 -2.38 7.81 -4.52
N TYR A 215 -2.39 8.96 -5.21
CA TYR A 215 -2.92 9.04 -6.57
C TYR A 215 -2.04 8.27 -7.56
N TYR A 216 -0.72 8.39 -7.49
CA TYR A 216 0.20 7.61 -8.31
C TYR A 216 0.11 6.10 -8.02
N GLU A 217 -0.05 5.70 -6.75
CA GLU A 217 -0.28 4.31 -6.36
C GLU A 217 -1.56 3.75 -6.98
N ALA A 218 -2.66 4.50 -6.92
CA ALA A 218 -3.93 4.12 -7.53
C ALA A 218 -3.85 4.01 -9.06
N CYS A 219 -2.86 4.66 -9.68
CA CYS A 219 -2.56 4.57 -11.11
C CYS A 219 -1.52 3.49 -11.44
N ALA A 220 -1.08 2.69 -10.46
CA ALA A 220 -0.01 1.71 -10.59
C ALA A 220 1.30 2.30 -11.15
N ARG A 221 1.64 3.53 -10.71
CA ARG A 221 2.87 4.27 -11.03
C ARG A 221 3.79 4.31 -9.82
N HIS A 222 4.42 3.19 -9.53
CA HIS A 222 5.07 2.91 -8.25
C HIS A 222 6.35 3.74 -8.03
N MET A 223 7.09 4.04 -9.10
CA MET A 223 8.25 4.93 -9.00
C MET A 223 7.86 6.39 -8.73
N ASP A 224 6.73 6.86 -9.28
CA ASP A 224 6.23 8.20 -8.99
C ASP A 224 5.68 8.29 -7.56
N PHE A 225 4.96 7.25 -7.11
CA PHE A 225 4.54 7.08 -5.71
C PHE A 225 5.72 7.18 -4.75
N TRP A 226 6.79 6.41 -5.00
CA TRP A 226 7.96 6.39 -4.11
C TRP A 226 8.63 7.76 -4.06
N ARG A 227 8.78 8.45 -5.21
CA ARG A 227 9.38 9.80 -5.24
C ARG A 227 8.54 10.82 -4.48
N ALA A 228 7.21 10.78 -4.60
CA ALA A 228 6.31 11.63 -3.83
C ALA A 228 6.38 11.31 -2.33
N THR A 229 6.47 10.03 -1.96
CA THR A 229 6.67 9.59 -0.57
C THR A 229 7.99 10.11 0.00
N VAL A 230 9.08 10.05 -0.77
CA VAL A 230 10.39 10.61 -0.36
C VAL A 230 10.30 12.12 -0.11
N ALA A 231 9.58 12.87 -0.96
CA ALA A 231 9.33 14.29 -0.74
C ALA A 231 8.54 14.54 0.55
N ALA A 232 7.50 13.74 0.81
CA ALA A 232 6.72 13.82 2.04
C ALA A 232 7.59 13.51 3.28
N SER A 233 8.36 12.41 3.25
CA SER A 233 9.24 11.99 4.35
C SER A 233 10.31 13.03 4.68
N THR A 234 10.98 13.58 3.67
CA THR A 234 12.04 14.57 3.88
C THR A 234 11.49 15.88 4.46
N SER A 235 10.36 16.39 3.95
CA SER A 235 9.67 17.55 4.52
C SER A 235 9.17 17.30 5.94
N CYS A 236 8.65 16.09 6.22
CA CYS A 236 8.19 15.69 7.55
C CYS A 236 9.33 15.65 8.58
N GLN A 237 10.49 15.13 8.18
CA GLN A 237 11.68 15.14 9.04
C GLN A 237 12.10 16.56 9.44
N ILE A 238 12.08 17.50 8.49
CA ILE A 238 12.43 18.90 8.75
C ILE A 238 11.40 19.54 9.69
N LEU A 239 10.10 19.33 9.42
CA LEU A 239 9.01 19.81 10.26
C LEU A 239 9.19 19.37 11.72
N ILE A 240 9.41 18.08 11.95
CA ILE A 240 9.55 17.51 13.30
C ILE A 240 10.83 18.01 14.01
N LYS A 241 11.94 18.15 13.28
CA LYS A 241 13.22 18.59 13.86
C LYS A 241 13.28 20.08 14.18
N CYS A 242 12.55 20.90 13.42
CA CYS A 242 12.64 22.36 13.52
C CYS A 242 11.55 23.00 14.38
N GLU A 243 10.42 22.32 14.62
CA GLU A 243 9.32 22.86 15.42
C GLU A 243 9.27 22.25 16.83
N SER A 244 9.01 23.08 17.84
CA SER A 244 8.66 22.61 19.18
C SER A 244 7.19 22.17 19.21
N ILE A 245 6.94 20.90 18.94
CA ILE A 245 5.58 20.37 18.79
C ILE A 245 5.00 19.98 20.16
N ASP A 246 3.86 20.58 20.51
CA ASP A 246 3.01 20.07 21.60
C ASP A 246 2.16 18.90 21.08
N TRP A 247 2.61 17.68 21.42
CA TRP A 247 1.98 16.43 21.01
C TRP A 247 0.56 16.21 21.52
N SER A 248 0.02 17.09 22.37
CA SER A 248 -1.37 17.01 22.84
C SER A 248 -2.39 17.72 21.93
N THR A 249 -1.91 18.50 20.96
CA THR A 249 -2.79 19.32 20.11
C THR A 249 -3.39 18.52 18.93
N PRO A 250 -4.58 18.92 18.40
CA PRO A 250 -5.15 18.30 17.20
C PRO A 250 -4.24 18.39 15.97
N ARG A 251 -3.52 19.51 15.80
CA ARG A 251 -2.52 19.65 14.73
C ARG A 251 -1.38 18.65 14.89
N ALA A 252 -0.88 18.45 16.10
CA ALA A 252 0.18 17.47 16.34
C ALA A 252 -0.29 16.03 16.11
N ASP A 253 -1.58 15.73 16.31
CA ASP A 253 -2.15 14.44 15.94
C ASP A 253 -2.05 14.20 14.43
N LEU A 254 -2.38 15.20 13.59
CA LEU A 254 -2.19 15.12 12.14
C LEU A 254 -0.71 14.97 11.75
N ILE A 255 0.22 15.62 12.47
CA ILE A 255 1.66 15.41 12.25
C ILE A 255 2.06 13.97 12.56
N LYS A 256 1.56 13.36 13.65
CA LYS A 256 1.80 11.94 13.94
C LYS A 256 1.25 11.05 12.83
N ARG A 257 0.02 11.29 12.37
CA ARG A 257 -0.60 10.52 11.28
C ARG A 257 0.22 10.61 9.99
N ALA A 258 0.63 11.82 9.61
CA ALA A 258 1.49 12.05 8.43
C ALA A 258 2.84 11.35 8.57
N TYR A 259 3.51 11.47 9.73
CA TYR A 259 4.77 10.79 10.02
C TYR A 259 4.65 9.27 9.86
N TRP A 260 3.66 8.66 10.52
CA TRP A 260 3.47 7.21 10.47
C TRP A 260 3.02 6.73 9.09
N ALA A 261 2.30 7.55 8.32
CA ALA A 261 1.97 7.26 6.92
C ALA A 261 3.23 7.25 6.04
N CYS A 262 4.07 8.29 6.10
CA CYS A 262 5.36 8.32 5.41
C CYS A 262 6.21 7.08 5.74
N MET A 263 6.28 6.77 7.03
CA MET A 263 7.00 5.62 7.57
C MET A 263 6.50 4.26 7.05
N LEU A 264 5.19 4.05 6.97
CA LEU A 264 4.60 2.81 6.44
C LEU A 264 4.82 2.70 4.93
N SER A 265 4.61 3.79 4.18
CA SER A 265 4.79 3.84 2.72
C SER A 265 6.25 3.62 2.30
N GLU A 266 7.20 4.23 3.01
CA GLU A 266 8.62 4.14 2.68
C GLU A 266 9.21 2.75 2.98
N ASP A 267 8.82 2.14 4.10
CA ASP A 267 9.29 0.80 4.48
C ASP A 267 8.85 -0.27 3.50
N MET A 268 7.63 -0.17 2.97
CA MET A 268 7.12 -1.12 2.00
C MET A 268 8.03 -1.22 0.77
N TYR A 269 8.33 -0.09 0.15
CA TYR A 269 9.19 -0.04 -1.03
C TYR A 269 10.66 -0.34 -0.73
N HIS A 270 11.12 -0.04 0.49
CA HIS A 270 12.43 -0.45 0.94
C HIS A 270 12.53 -1.99 1.04
N LEU A 271 11.55 -2.63 1.67
CA LEU A 271 11.53 -4.07 1.88
C LEU A 271 11.29 -4.87 0.59
N GLU A 272 10.47 -4.34 -0.32
CA GLU A 272 10.10 -5.04 -1.56
C GLU A 272 11.08 -4.75 -2.70
N LEU A 273 11.40 -3.47 -2.95
CA LEU A 273 12.19 -3.02 -4.09
C LEU A 273 13.60 -2.53 -3.73
N ASP A 274 14.07 -2.71 -2.49
CA ASP A 274 15.41 -2.29 -2.03
C ASP A 274 15.69 -0.80 -2.29
N LEU A 275 14.63 0.02 -2.28
CA LEU A 275 14.77 1.46 -2.50
C LEU A 275 15.35 2.12 -1.25
N SER A 276 16.09 3.21 -1.48
CA SER A 276 16.78 3.92 -0.39
C SER A 276 15.79 4.62 0.53
N GLN A 277 16.01 4.49 1.83
CA GLN A 277 15.27 5.23 2.85
C GLN A 277 15.85 6.64 3.04
N THR A 278 14.97 7.58 3.36
CA THR A 278 15.25 8.99 3.68
C THR A 278 15.82 9.18 5.08
N GLY A 279 15.77 8.15 5.94
CA GLY A 279 16.18 8.23 7.34
C GLY A 279 15.07 8.68 8.30
N ILE A 280 13.82 8.79 7.84
CA ILE A 280 12.67 9.14 8.69
C ILE A 280 12.46 8.16 9.86
N HIS A 281 12.91 6.91 9.71
CA HIS A 281 12.89 5.89 10.77
C HIS A 281 13.69 6.28 12.01
N THR A 282 14.70 7.14 11.88
CA THR A 282 15.51 7.60 13.02
C THR A 282 14.75 8.45 14.03
N LEU A 283 13.55 8.92 13.67
CA LEU A 283 12.67 9.73 14.52
C LEU A 283 11.62 8.90 15.26
N GLU A 284 11.62 7.57 15.11
CA GLU A 284 10.53 6.69 15.60
C GLU A 284 10.30 6.84 17.10
N ASP A 285 11.37 6.97 17.89
CA ASP A 285 11.28 7.13 19.35
C ASP A 285 10.79 8.52 19.79
N GLN A 286 10.84 9.51 18.89
CA GLN A 286 10.47 10.90 19.18
C GLN A 286 9.00 11.19 18.83
N VAL A 287 8.41 10.42 17.93
CA VAL A 287 7.04 10.65 17.44
C VAL A 287 6.07 9.66 18.10
N PRO A 288 5.13 10.14 18.96
CA PRO A 288 4.14 9.27 19.58
C PRO A 288 3.19 8.64 18.55
N LEU A 289 2.47 7.60 18.98
CA LEU A 289 1.34 7.06 18.21
C LEU A 289 0.19 8.10 18.14
N PRO A 290 -0.52 8.18 17.01
CA PRO A 290 -1.67 9.08 16.86
C PRO A 290 -2.81 8.66 17.80
N TYR A 291 -3.46 9.65 18.40
CA TYR A 291 -4.58 9.48 19.32
C TYR A 291 -5.93 9.54 18.62
N PHE A 292 -6.00 10.11 17.41
CA PHE A 292 -7.24 10.31 16.68
C PHE A 292 -8.26 11.20 17.42
N HIS A 293 -7.78 12.31 17.97
CA HIS A 293 -8.64 13.30 18.65
C HIS A 293 -9.83 13.71 17.75
N GLY A 294 -11.05 13.64 18.27
CA GLY A 294 -12.27 14.02 17.55
C GLY A 294 -13.09 12.86 16.97
N SER A 295 -12.51 11.65 16.82
CA SER A 295 -13.25 10.48 16.31
C SER A 295 -14.33 9.95 17.27
N GLU A 296 -14.30 10.35 18.54
CA GLU A 296 -15.31 10.00 19.56
C GLU A 296 -16.36 11.10 19.78
N SER A 297 -16.32 12.19 19.01
CA SER A 297 -17.38 13.20 19.10
C SER A 297 -18.70 12.63 18.57
N ASN A 298 -19.81 12.86 19.28
CA ASN A 298 -21.20 12.48 18.89
C ASN A 298 -21.66 13.04 17.52
N TYR A 299 -20.76 13.68 16.76
CA TYR A 299 -20.97 14.28 15.44
C TYR A 299 -20.16 13.58 14.33
N GLY A 300 -19.42 12.51 14.64
CA GLY A 300 -18.72 11.72 13.64
C GLY A 300 -19.68 11.18 12.57
N SER A 301 -19.22 11.12 11.31
CA SER A 301 -20.00 10.47 10.26
C SER A 301 -20.23 8.99 10.64
N PRO A 302 -21.43 8.42 10.47
CA PRO A 302 -21.68 7.00 10.74
C PRO A 302 -20.76 6.04 9.97
N SER A 303 -20.05 6.52 8.94
CA SER A 303 -19.03 5.78 8.18
C SER A 303 -17.70 5.67 8.94
N ASP A 304 -17.28 6.73 9.64
CA ASP A 304 -16.00 6.77 10.37
C ASP A 304 -16.03 5.84 11.61
N GLU A 305 -17.13 5.87 12.36
CA GLU A 305 -17.33 4.97 13.51
C GLU A 305 -17.38 3.49 13.11
N LYS A 306 -17.87 3.19 11.90
CA LYS A 306 -18.02 1.81 11.40
C LYS A 306 -16.75 1.24 10.79
N SER A 307 -15.93 2.08 10.15
CA SER A 307 -14.70 1.63 9.50
C SER A 307 -13.63 1.22 10.50
N HIS A 308 -13.65 1.74 11.74
CA HIS A 308 -12.65 1.44 12.76
C HIS A 308 -11.20 1.69 12.30
N PHE A 309 -11.02 2.62 11.34
CA PHE A 309 -9.76 2.87 10.62
C PHE A 309 -8.58 3.21 11.53
N GLN A 310 -8.84 3.89 12.65
CA GLN A 310 -7.83 4.21 13.66
C GLN A 310 -7.14 2.96 14.22
N TYR A 311 -7.91 1.90 14.50
CA TYR A 311 -7.36 0.66 15.01
C TYR A 311 -6.54 -0.08 13.97
N HIS A 312 -6.97 -0.03 12.71
CA HIS A 312 -6.24 -0.61 11.58
C HIS A 312 -4.90 0.07 11.39
N PHE A 313 -4.88 1.40 11.36
CA PHE A 313 -3.65 2.17 11.20
C PHE A 313 -2.66 1.90 12.34
N LEU A 314 -3.14 1.86 13.60
CA LEU A 314 -2.30 1.51 14.75
C LEU A 314 -1.82 0.05 14.70
N ALA A 315 -2.65 -0.88 14.24
CA ALA A 315 -2.28 -2.28 14.06
C ALA A 315 -1.17 -2.43 13.01
N MET A 316 -1.27 -1.72 11.88
CA MET A 316 -0.25 -1.68 10.83
C MET A 316 1.09 -1.15 11.37
N ILE A 317 1.07 -0.06 12.14
CA ILE A 317 2.28 0.46 12.80
C ILE A 317 2.88 -0.59 13.73
N ALA A 318 2.07 -1.20 14.59
CA ALA A 318 2.54 -2.23 15.53
C ALA A 318 3.13 -3.45 14.82
N LEU A 319 2.52 -3.88 13.71
CA LEU A 319 3.01 -4.99 12.89
C LEU A 319 4.35 -4.65 12.23
N ARG A 320 4.47 -3.45 11.65
CA ARG A 320 5.72 -2.98 11.04
C ARG A 320 6.86 -2.94 12.05
N ARG A 321 6.62 -2.46 13.28
CA ARG A 321 7.63 -2.50 14.36
C ARG A 321 8.01 -3.93 14.75
N LEU A 322 7.07 -4.88 14.69
CA LEU A 322 7.38 -6.29 14.89
C LEU A 322 8.22 -6.87 13.74
N VAL A 323 7.89 -6.56 12.50
CA VAL A 323 8.64 -6.95 11.30
C VAL A 323 10.07 -6.41 11.33
N ALA A 324 10.26 -5.13 11.66
CA ALA A 324 11.59 -4.55 11.83
C ALA A 324 12.43 -5.30 12.87
N ARG A 325 11.86 -5.64 14.03
CA ARG A 325 12.54 -6.45 15.06
C ARG A 325 12.84 -7.88 14.59
N ILE A 326 11.94 -8.48 13.82
CA ILE A 326 12.16 -9.80 13.19
C ILE A 326 13.38 -9.72 12.26
N HIS A 327 13.42 -8.74 11.37
CA HIS A 327 14.55 -8.52 10.47
C HIS A 327 15.86 -8.36 11.23
N GLU A 328 15.92 -7.44 12.20
CA GLU A 328 17.12 -7.18 12.99
C GLU A 328 17.60 -8.44 13.73
N SER A 329 16.67 -9.16 14.37
CA SER A 329 16.98 -10.41 15.08
C SER A 329 17.53 -11.49 14.14
N ILE A 330 16.96 -11.61 12.93
CA ILE A 330 17.41 -12.57 11.92
C ILE A 330 18.81 -12.20 11.42
N HIS A 331 19.02 -10.93 11.06
CA HIS A 331 20.29 -10.43 10.52
C HIS A 331 21.43 -10.50 11.53
N CYS A 332 21.22 -10.06 12.77
CA CYS A 332 22.23 -10.15 13.82
C CYS A 332 22.63 -11.61 14.11
N SER A 333 21.67 -12.53 14.06
CA SER A 333 21.96 -13.95 14.27
C SER A 333 22.83 -14.54 13.15
N SER A 334 22.52 -14.22 11.88
CA SER A 334 23.29 -14.71 10.73
C SER A 334 24.74 -14.19 10.68
N ASN A 335 24.97 -12.93 11.04
CA ASN A 335 26.34 -12.37 11.12
C ASN A 335 27.18 -13.03 12.22
N SER A 336 26.55 -13.42 13.34
CA SER A 336 27.23 -14.07 14.47
C SER A 336 27.60 -15.53 14.17
N SER A 337 26.81 -16.23 13.34
CA SER A 337 27.03 -17.64 12.98
C SER A 337 27.96 -17.85 11.78
N ALA A 338 28.18 -16.82 10.95
CA ALA A 338 29.07 -16.91 9.78
C ALA A 338 30.54 -17.18 10.16
N GLU A 339 30.91 -16.98 11.42
CA GLU A 339 32.26 -17.23 11.93
C GLU A 339 32.50 -18.68 12.41
N LEU A 340 31.49 -19.58 12.46
CA LEU A 340 31.63 -20.82 13.25
C LEU A 340 31.15 -22.20 12.72
N SER A 341 30.41 -22.40 11.62
CA SER A 341 30.10 -23.79 11.20
C SER A 341 29.53 -24.02 9.79
N GLU A 342 29.77 -25.24 9.26
CA GLU A 342 29.08 -25.88 8.10
C GLU A 342 27.61 -26.26 8.40
N ASP A 343 27.09 -25.95 9.59
CA ASP A 343 25.72 -26.21 10.01
C ASP A 343 24.91 -24.92 10.09
N TYR A 344 23.63 -25.02 9.75
CA TYR A 344 22.60 -23.97 9.64
C TYR A 344 22.99 -22.55 10.16
N GLY A 345 23.33 -21.62 9.25
CA GLY A 345 23.67 -20.21 9.55
C GLY A 345 22.46 -19.28 9.78
N GLY A 346 21.33 -19.85 10.20
CA GLY A 346 20.11 -19.11 10.51
C GLY A 346 19.93 -18.83 12.01
N PRO A 347 18.92 -18.05 12.40
CA PRO A 347 18.66 -17.73 13.81
C PRO A 347 18.35 -19.00 14.61
N PRO A 348 18.72 -19.06 15.91
CA PRO A 348 18.40 -20.20 16.75
C PRO A 348 16.90 -20.51 16.75
N VAL A 349 16.54 -21.80 16.76
CA VAL A 349 15.14 -22.26 16.69
C VAL A 349 14.24 -21.64 17.76
N HIS A 350 14.77 -21.39 18.97
CA HIS A 350 14.02 -20.75 20.05
C HIS A 350 13.69 -19.28 19.75
N VAL A 351 14.57 -18.57 19.02
CA VAL A 351 14.30 -17.20 18.55
C VAL A 351 13.18 -17.22 17.51
N ILE A 352 13.24 -18.12 16.53
CA ILE A 352 12.18 -18.30 15.52
C ILE A 352 10.82 -18.58 16.20
N LYS A 353 10.78 -19.50 17.17
CA LYS A 353 9.57 -19.82 17.94
C LYS A 353 9.03 -18.61 18.71
N GLU A 354 9.91 -17.83 19.32
CA GLU A 354 9.50 -16.64 20.06
C GLU A 354 8.99 -15.52 19.14
N LEU A 355 9.66 -15.26 18.01
CA LEU A 355 9.18 -14.30 17.01
C LEU A 355 7.80 -14.70 16.47
N ALA A 356 7.60 -15.99 16.16
CA ALA A 356 6.30 -16.51 15.73
C ALA A 356 5.23 -16.34 16.82
N ARG A 357 5.57 -16.61 18.08
CA ARG A 357 4.66 -16.41 19.23
C ARG A 357 4.27 -14.94 19.38
N GLN A 358 5.20 -14.00 19.19
CA GLN A 358 4.91 -12.57 19.25
C GLN A 358 3.99 -12.11 18.12
N LEU A 359 4.20 -12.61 16.90
CA LEU A 359 3.34 -12.33 15.75
C LEU A 359 1.92 -12.85 15.97
N GLU A 360 1.79 -14.08 16.48
CA GLU A 360 0.48 -14.64 16.81
C GLU A 360 -0.19 -13.88 17.97
N SER A 361 0.59 -13.49 18.98
CA SER A 361 0.11 -12.67 20.09
C SER A 361 -0.41 -11.31 19.58
N TRP A 362 0.28 -10.67 18.63
CA TRP A 362 -0.19 -9.43 18.01
C TRP A 362 -1.56 -9.63 17.36
N ARG A 363 -1.75 -10.70 16.57
CA ARG A 363 -3.04 -11.01 15.94
C ARG A 363 -4.15 -11.23 16.97
N SER A 364 -3.84 -11.90 18.08
CA SER A 364 -4.81 -12.17 19.15
C SER A 364 -5.24 -10.91 19.92
N LEU A 365 -4.43 -9.84 19.89
CA LEU A 365 -4.67 -8.57 20.57
C LEU A 365 -5.40 -7.54 19.70
N LEU A 366 -5.62 -7.83 18.41
CA LEU A 366 -6.38 -6.95 17.53
C LEU A 366 -7.82 -6.78 18.05
N PRO A 367 -8.41 -5.59 17.91
CA PRO A 367 -9.83 -5.40 18.17
C PRO A 367 -10.69 -6.35 17.33
N ARG A 368 -11.82 -6.80 17.87
CA ARG A 368 -12.72 -7.77 17.22
C ARG A 368 -13.02 -7.48 15.74
N PRO A 369 -13.28 -6.22 15.31
CA PRO A 369 -13.56 -5.94 13.90
C PRO A 369 -12.41 -6.26 12.94
N LEU A 370 -11.17 -6.33 13.44
CA LEU A 370 -9.95 -6.56 12.66
C LEU A 370 -9.38 -7.97 12.85
N GLN A 371 -10.00 -8.79 13.70
CA GLN A 371 -9.51 -10.13 14.02
C GLN A 371 -10.02 -11.14 12.99
N TRP A 372 -9.18 -12.11 12.62
CA TRP A 372 -9.55 -13.18 11.69
C TRP A 372 -9.05 -14.57 12.14
N SER A 373 -9.61 -15.59 11.49
CA SER A 373 -9.33 -17.02 11.72
C SER A 373 -8.80 -17.64 10.44
N ASP A 374 -7.72 -18.44 10.53
CA ASP A 374 -7.15 -19.18 9.39
C ASP A 374 -8.12 -20.26 8.86
N ASN A 375 -9.17 -20.61 9.61
CA ASN A 375 -10.21 -21.55 9.15
C ASN A 375 -11.21 -20.87 8.21
N ASP A 376 -11.33 -19.54 8.28
CA ASP A 376 -12.34 -18.73 7.62
C ASP A 376 -11.68 -17.75 6.64
N LYS A 377 -10.75 -18.27 5.83
CA LYS A 377 -9.83 -17.48 4.98
C LYS A 377 -10.51 -16.52 4.02
N MET A 378 -11.70 -16.87 3.56
CA MET A 378 -12.50 -16.10 2.60
C MET A 378 -13.54 -15.21 3.29
N GLU A 379 -13.64 -15.27 4.62
CA GLU A 379 -14.60 -14.48 5.39
C GLU A 379 -14.00 -13.10 5.71
N PHE A 380 -14.77 -12.06 5.39
CA PHE A 380 -14.50 -10.67 5.77
C PHE A 380 -15.36 -10.29 6.98
N PRO A 381 -14.95 -9.31 7.82
CA PRO A 381 -15.70 -8.93 9.02
C PRO A 381 -17.17 -8.63 8.72
N ASN A 382 -18.07 -9.47 9.23
CA ASN A 382 -19.51 -9.34 9.01
C ASN A 382 -20.10 -8.20 9.85
N MET A 383 -20.49 -7.08 9.22
CA MET A 383 -21.11 -5.93 9.89
C MET A 383 -22.51 -5.60 9.36
N GLY A 384 -23.36 -6.62 9.18
CA GLY A 384 -24.81 -6.45 9.03
C GLY A 384 -25.48 -7.35 7.99
N SER A 385 -26.80 -7.47 8.11
CA SER A 385 -27.71 -8.38 7.41
C SER A 385 -27.84 -8.20 5.89
N ALA A 386 -26.93 -7.46 5.25
CA ALA A 386 -26.87 -7.25 3.79
C ALA A 386 -25.44 -7.40 3.21
N GLY A 387 -24.49 -7.96 3.98
CA GLY A 387 -23.14 -8.27 3.50
C GLY A 387 -23.12 -9.55 2.65
N ARG A 388 -22.14 -9.65 1.74
CA ARG A 388 -21.83 -10.85 0.94
C ARG A 388 -21.89 -12.12 1.80
N GLN A 389 -22.54 -13.18 1.29
CA GLN A 389 -22.25 -14.54 1.77
C GLN A 389 -20.80 -14.85 1.36
N GLY A 390 -19.93 -15.10 2.34
CA GLY A 390 -18.47 -15.18 2.19
C GLY A 390 -17.93 -16.38 1.41
N THR A 391 -18.49 -16.71 0.25
CA THR A 391 -18.06 -17.87 -0.56
C THR A 391 -17.37 -17.50 -1.87
N ASP A 392 -17.48 -16.26 -2.36
CA ASP A 392 -16.90 -15.88 -3.66
C ASP A 392 -15.58 -15.10 -3.49
N PRO A 393 -14.53 -15.44 -4.25
CA PRO A 393 -13.27 -14.71 -4.19
C PRO A 393 -13.47 -13.22 -4.50
N LEU A 394 -12.83 -12.36 -3.71
CA LEU A 394 -12.85 -10.89 -3.89
C LEU A 394 -12.45 -10.49 -5.32
N PHE A 395 -11.62 -11.32 -5.96
CA PHE A 395 -11.09 -11.16 -7.30
C PHE A 395 -11.43 -12.37 -8.21
N SER A 396 -12.72 -12.70 -8.35
CA SER A 396 -13.18 -13.63 -9.41
C SER A 396 -13.14 -12.94 -10.79
N MET A 397 -12.88 -13.70 -11.86
CA MET A 397 -13.07 -13.21 -13.24
C MET A 397 -14.55 -12.99 -13.58
N ASP A 398 -15.44 -13.72 -12.92
CA ASP A 398 -16.90 -13.54 -13.03
C ASP A 398 -17.40 -12.79 -11.79
N GLN A 399 -17.35 -11.46 -11.82
CA GLN A 399 -17.84 -10.62 -10.72
C GLN A 399 -19.37 -10.46 -10.69
N GLY A 400 -20.10 -11.14 -11.59
CA GLY A 400 -21.55 -11.01 -11.70
C GLY A 400 -22.02 -9.57 -11.97
N SER A 401 -23.31 -9.31 -11.80
CA SER A 401 -23.96 -8.02 -12.09
C SER A 401 -23.99 -7.03 -10.93
N VAL A 402 -23.32 -7.33 -9.81
CA VAL A 402 -23.46 -6.53 -8.59
C VAL A 402 -22.36 -5.47 -8.53
N PRO A 403 -22.70 -4.16 -8.47
CA PRO A 403 -21.74 -3.14 -8.11
C PRO A 403 -21.24 -3.48 -6.70
N ILE A 404 -19.95 -3.69 -6.55
CA ILE A 404 -19.39 -4.10 -5.28
C ILE A 404 -19.63 -2.96 -4.29
N ASN A 405 -20.61 -3.12 -3.41
CA ASN A 405 -20.86 -2.18 -2.32
C ASN A 405 -19.79 -2.43 -1.26
N HIS A 406 -18.54 -2.07 -1.57
CA HIS A 406 -17.44 -1.93 -0.62
C HIS A 406 -17.73 -0.71 0.26
N ARG A 407 -18.79 -0.81 1.06
CA ARG A 407 -19.14 0.26 1.99
C ARG A 407 -17.99 0.34 3.00
N ASP A 408 -17.32 1.48 3.03
CA ASP A 408 -16.22 1.80 3.94
C ASP A 408 -14.93 0.97 3.74
N ASN A 409 -14.72 0.33 2.57
CA ASN A 409 -13.51 -0.44 2.16
C ASN A 409 -12.85 -1.35 3.23
N LEU A 410 -13.67 -1.89 4.14
CA LEU A 410 -13.23 -2.79 5.21
C LEU A 410 -12.54 -4.06 4.69
N ASP A 411 -12.96 -4.53 3.51
CA ASP A 411 -12.36 -5.69 2.85
C ASP A 411 -10.88 -5.42 2.52
N ILE A 412 -10.58 -4.20 2.06
CA ILE A 412 -9.22 -3.78 1.68
C ILE A 412 -8.35 -3.64 2.93
N MET A 413 -8.88 -3.04 4.00
CA MET A 413 -8.17 -2.96 5.29
C MET A 413 -7.84 -4.36 5.83
N THR A 414 -8.82 -5.26 5.81
CA THR A 414 -8.65 -6.65 6.26
C THR A 414 -7.60 -7.35 5.41
N ALA A 415 -7.68 -7.21 4.09
CA ALA A 415 -6.71 -7.79 3.19
C ALA A 415 -5.30 -7.26 3.47
N GLN A 416 -5.12 -5.95 3.59
CA GLN A 416 -3.83 -5.33 3.88
C GLN A 416 -3.19 -5.87 5.18
N LEU A 417 -3.97 -5.96 6.28
CA LEU A 417 -3.48 -6.54 7.54
C LEU A 417 -3.08 -8.01 7.39
N ARG A 418 -3.92 -8.80 6.71
CA ARG A 418 -3.65 -10.23 6.48
C ARG A 418 -2.40 -10.43 5.63
N THR A 419 -2.24 -9.66 4.55
CA THR A 419 -1.06 -9.67 3.68
C THR A 419 0.21 -9.49 4.51
N GLN A 420 0.26 -8.41 5.28
CA GLN A 420 1.45 -8.05 6.04
C GLN A 420 1.73 -9.06 7.15
N PHE A 421 0.69 -9.60 7.79
CA PHE A 421 0.84 -10.65 8.80
C PHE A 421 1.44 -11.92 8.20
N TYR A 422 0.91 -12.40 7.08
CA TYR A 422 1.41 -13.62 6.45
C TYR A 422 2.79 -13.43 5.83
N TYR A 423 3.08 -12.22 5.32
CA TYR A 423 4.42 -11.84 4.92
C TYR A 423 5.39 -11.92 6.10
N ALA A 424 5.08 -11.30 7.24
CA ALA A 424 5.89 -11.39 8.46
C ALA A 424 6.08 -12.85 8.92
N ARG A 425 5.02 -13.65 8.88
CA ARG A 425 5.05 -15.08 9.23
C ARG A 425 5.98 -15.84 8.29
N PHE A 426 5.88 -15.59 6.99
CA PHE A 426 6.79 -16.14 5.98
C PHE A 426 8.24 -15.79 6.29
N MET A 427 8.53 -14.53 6.60
CA MET A 427 9.87 -14.07 6.92
C MET A 427 10.51 -14.78 8.12
N ILE A 428 9.72 -15.04 9.17
CA ILE A 428 10.18 -15.74 10.37
C ILE A 428 10.64 -17.17 10.06
N TYR A 429 9.88 -17.91 9.23
CA TYR A 429 10.14 -19.32 8.95
C TYR A 429 11.10 -19.56 7.78
N ARG A 430 11.35 -18.54 6.96
CA ARG A 430 12.24 -18.60 5.79
C ARG A 430 13.65 -19.12 6.06
N PRO A 431 14.36 -18.77 7.16
CA PRO A 431 15.74 -19.19 7.35
C PRO A 431 15.94 -20.71 7.45
N GLY A 432 14.86 -21.49 7.60
CA GLY A 432 14.79 -22.91 8.02
C GLY A 432 14.76 -24.04 6.98
N PRO A 433 15.56 -24.13 5.90
CA PRO A 433 15.52 -25.31 5.01
C PRO A 433 15.87 -26.62 5.72
N ASN A 434 16.81 -26.59 6.68
CA ASN A 434 17.29 -27.80 7.36
C ASN A 434 16.31 -28.34 8.42
N MET A 435 15.33 -27.54 8.86
CA MET A 435 14.29 -28.01 9.79
C MET A 435 13.21 -28.85 9.07
N LEU A 436 13.12 -28.75 7.74
CA LEU A 436 12.25 -29.59 6.90
C LEU A 436 12.83 -30.99 6.65
N CYS A 437 14.10 -31.23 6.99
CA CYS A 437 14.79 -32.50 6.76
C CYS A 437 14.89 -33.39 8.01
N SER A 438 14.61 -32.87 9.20
CA SER A 438 14.66 -33.63 10.46
C SER A 438 13.29 -34.22 10.82
N ARG A 439 13.04 -35.46 10.36
CA ARG A 439 12.30 -36.58 11.00
C ARG A 439 11.03 -36.36 11.87
N ASP A 440 10.36 -35.21 11.85
CA ASP A 440 9.07 -35.01 12.52
C ASP A 440 7.93 -34.86 11.49
N THR A 441 7.33 -35.99 11.12
CA THR A 441 6.22 -36.12 10.14
C THR A 441 4.96 -35.35 10.50
N VAL A 442 4.80 -34.89 11.76
CA VAL A 442 3.68 -34.04 12.19
C VAL A 442 3.97 -32.55 11.92
N GLY A 443 5.23 -32.11 12.04
CA GLY A 443 5.65 -30.75 11.72
C GLY A 443 5.73 -30.49 10.22
N VAL A 444 6.14 -31.49 9.43
CA VAL A 444 6.21 -31.39 7.97
C VAL A 444 4.83 -31.24 7.33
N SER A 445 3.80 -31.92 7.83
CA SER A 445 2.42 -31.78 7.33
C SER A 445 1.77 -30.45 7.73
N MET A 446 2.08 -29.92 8.92
CA MET A 446 1.64 -28.58 9.32
C MET A 446 2.41 -27.49 8.58
N ALA A 447 3.71 -27.64 8.33
CA ALA A 447 4.51 -26.66 7.61
C ALA A 447 4.22 -26.64 6.10
N THR A 448 3.96 -27.79 5.46
CA THR A 448 3.60 -27.87 4.03
C THR A 448 2.13 -27.58 3.78
N GLY A 449 1.24 -28.04 4.66
CA GLY A 449 -0.19 -27.70 4.62
C GLY A 449 -0.44 -26.22 4.93
N ALA A 450 0.29 -25.65 5.90
CA ALA A 450 0.29 -24.21 6.14
C ALA A 450 1.03 -23.43 5.05
N CYS A 451 2.12 -23.94 4.45
CA CYS A 451 2.77 -23.28 3.30
C CYS A 451 1.85 -23.18 2.09
N ALA A 452 1.12 -24.25 1.73
CA ALA A 452 0.23 -24.23 0.56
C ALA A 452 -1.04 -23.37 0.80
N ALA A 453 -1.54 -23.41 2.02
CA ALA A 453 -2.61 -22.56 2.53
C ALA A 453 -2.22 -21.07 2.60
N GLN A 454 -1.01 -20.80 3.11
CA GLN A 454 -0.39 -19.48 3.17
C GLN A 454 0.11 -19.04 1.80
N GLU A 455 0.38 -19.94 0.85
CA GLU A 455 0.71 -19.62 -0.54
C GLU A 455 -0.53 -19.03 -1.20
N GLN A 456 -1.70 -19.66 -1.09
CA GLN A 456 -2.91 -19.08 -1.69
C GLN A 456 -3.39 -17.79 -0.99
N GLU A 457 -3.21 -17.66 0.33
CA GLU A 457 -3.51 -16.43 1.06
C GLU A 457 -2.46 -15.34 0.86
N ALA A 458 -1.16 -15.64 0.87
CA ALA A 458 -0.11 -14.67 0.62
C ALA A 458 -0.04 -14.31 -0.87
N ILE A 459 -0.40 -15.19 -1.80
CA ILE A 459 -0.57 -14.86 -3.22
C ILE A 459 -1.84 -14.04 -3.41
N GLY A 460 -2.95 -14.36 -2.74
CA GLY A 460 -4.21 -13.59 -2.78
C GLY A 460 -4.16 -12.24 -2.06
N ALA A 461 -3.28 -12.09 -1.06
CA ALA A 461 -3.13 -10.89 -0.24
C ALA A 461 -1.92 -10.05 -0.70
N ALA A 462 -0.84 -10.68 -1.19
CA ALA A 462 0.11 -10.00 -2.08
C ALA A 462 -0.66 -9.47 -3.29
N SER A 463 -1.60 -10.22 -3.87
CA SER A 463 -2.57 -9.70 -4.85
C SER A 463 -3.33 -8.44 -4.40
N VAL A 464 -3.43 -8.03 -3.13
CA VAL A 464 -4.12 -6.75 -2.83
C VAL A 464 -3.22 -5.52 -2.99
N HIS A 465 -1.89 -5.67 -2.85
CA HIS A 465 -0.92 -4.63 -3.24
C HIS A 465 -0.32 -4.86 -4.64
N VAL A 466 -0.22 -6.12 -5.04
CA VAL A 466 0.34 -6.64 -6.30
C VAL A 466 -0.75 -6.87 -7.37
N ASP A 467 -2.08 -6.86 -7.11
CA ASP A 467 -3.11 -6.90 -8.20
C ASP A 467 -3.14 -5.59 -9.00
N ALA A 468 -2.58 -4.51 -8.47
CA ALA A 468 -2.25 -3.34 -9.27
C ALA A 468 -1.04 -3.58 -10.19
N GLU A 469 -0.13 -4.50 -9.81
CA GLU A 469 1.14 -4.78 -10.49
C GLU A 469 1.06 -5.96 -11.49
N PHE A 470 0.37 -7.06 -11.17
CA PHE A 470 0.31 -8.26 -12.03
C PHE A 470 -0.78 -8.24 -13.10
N ARG A 471 -1.89 -7.52 -12.88
CA ARG A 471 -2.93 -7.35 -13.92
C ARG A 471 -2.49 -6.44 -15.07
N GLY A 472 -1.49 -5.57 -14.84
CA GLY A 472 -0.80 -4.86 -15.91
C GLY A 472 -0.08 -5.83 -16.84
N HIS A 473 0.62 -6.83 -16.31
CA HIS A 473 1.43 -7.71 -17.14
C HIS A 473 0.61 -8.62 -18.08
N ILE A 474 -0.60 -9.04 -17.67
CA ILE A 474 -1.50 -9.88 -18.49
C ILE A 474 -2.30 -9.03 -19.49
N ALA A 475 -2.66 -7.79 -19.15
CA ALA A 475 -3.38 -6.92 -20.09
C ALA A 475 -2.48 -6.29 -21.16
N TYR A 476 -1.18 -6.11 -20.88
CA TYR A 476 -0.25 -5.44 -21.79
C TYR A 476 0.63 -6.38 -22.62
N THR A 477 0.74 -7.67 -22.29
CA THR A 477 1.41 -8.65 -23.17
C THR A 477 0.50 -9.22 -24.26
N ALA A 478 -0.81 -9.01 -24.17
CA ALA A 478 -1.77 -9.38 -25.21
C ALA A 478 -1.89 -8.35 -26.36
N HIS A 479 -1.02 -7.32 -26.39
CA HIS A 479 -1.11 -6.24 -27.37
C HIS A 479 0.02 -6.22 -28.42
N ASP A 480 0.97 -7.16 -28.36
CA ASP A 480 2.09 -7.28 -29.30
C ASP A 480 2.21 -8.68 -29.96
N ASP A 481 1.10 -9.37 -30.20
CA ASP A 481 1.01 -10.47 -31.18
C ASP A 481 -0.25 -10.40 -32.04
#